data_AF-A0A2H1GET5-F1
#
_entry.id   AF-A0A2H1GET5-F1
#
_cell.length_a   1.000
_cell.length_b   1.000
_cell.length_c   1.000
_cell.angle_alpha   90.00
_cell.angle_beta   90.00
_cell.angle_gamma   90.00
#
_symmetry.space_group_name_H-M   'P 1'
#
loop_
_entity.id
_entity.type
_entity.pdbx_description
1 polymer ?
#
loop_
_entity_poly.entity_id
_entity_poly.type
_entity_poly.pdbx_seq_one_letter_code
_entity_poly.pdbx_strand_id
1 'polypeptide(L)'
;MSRSATSKLPPLAYHILSPHPGPINCTTFPATKFIADDPAHPLYLKTQRRLALFDRNAFHFRVHCPFDISKKAVIRNTVKKTFEKAFVRELERGGWAPDGKVLKGKDARKDGLSGACLVNIVKDSKRVLQASREDVRREMARLVDEIAERRVQWQPRPVAESWTSTGQRQGEQRGGRTRLGQEESAKMYKIHSGRRLSDVKDGVQAGNMVRFVSDAGPS
;
A
#
# COMPACT_ATOMS: atom_id res chain seq x y z
N MET A 1 0.73 -28.43 18.04
CA MET A 1 0.60 -27.42 16.96
C MET A 1 0.36 -28.17 15.65
N SER A 2 -0.91 -28.35 15.28
CA SER A 2 -1.30 -29.20 14.15
C SER A 2 -1.17 -28.40 12.85
N ARG A 3 -0.21 -28.79 12.00
CA ARG A 3 -0.22 -28.40 10.59
C ARG A 3 -1.46 -29.06 10.00
N SER A 4 -2.56 -28.30 9.89
CA SER A 4 -3.81 -28.79 9.31
C SER A 4 -3.47 -29.43 7.97
N ALA A 5 -3.72 -30.74 7.85
CA ALA A 5 -3.40 -31.55 6.69
C ALA A 5 -3.90 -30.84 5.42
N THR A 6 -2.97 -30.18 4.73
CA THR A 6 -3.25 -29.52 3.46
C THR A 6 -3.70 -30.60 2.51
N SER A 7 -4.92 -30.47 2.01
CA SER A 7 -5.44 -31.26 0.89
C SER A 7 -4.33 -31.47 -0.13
N LYS A 8 -4.17 -32.69 -0.67
CA LYS A 8 -3.12 -33.06 -1.65
C LYS A 8 -3.09 -32.19 -2.92
N LEU A 9 -4.06 -31.30 -3.09
CA LEU A 9 -4.16 -30.37 -4.21
C LEU A 9 -3.40 -29.07 -3.90
N PRO A 10 -2.72 -28.47 -4.89
CA PRO A 10 -2.02 -27.19 -4.72
C PRO A 10 -2.97 -26.07 -4.24
N PRO A 11 -2.51 -24.89 -3.82
CA PRO A 11 -3.42 -23.78 -3.49
C PRO A 11 -4.17 -23.26 -4.74
N LEU A 12 -5.40 -22.75 -4.59
CA LEU A 12 -6.16 -22.10 -5.69
C LEU A 12 -5.86 -20.61 -5.80
N ALA A 13 -5.39 -20.01 -4.70
CA ALA A 13 -4.97 -18.62 -4.63
C ALA A 13 -3.80 -18.49 -3.65
N TYR A 14 -2.96 -17.50 -3.90
CA TYR A 14 -1.91 -17.07 -2.98
C TYR A 14 -2.16 -15.63 -2.58
N HIS A 15 -1.59 -15.19 -1.46
CA HIS A 15 -1.79 -13.85 -0.95
C HIS A 15 -0.46 -13.13 -0.68
N ILE A 16 -0.48 -11.80 -0.81
CA ILE A 16 0.59 -10.91 -0.39
C ILE A 16 0.02 -9.97 0.66
N LEU A 17 0.54 -10.07 1.88
CA LEU A 17 0.11 -9.26 3.02
C LEU A 17 1.11 -8.13 3.27
N SER A 18 0.59 -6.92 3.47
CA SER A 18 1.32 -5.75 3.94
C SER A 18 0.70 -5.29 5.27
N PRO A 19 1.35 -5.53 6.41
CA PRO A 19 0.78 -5.23 7.73
C PRO A 19 0.59 -3.72 7.98
N HIS A 20 1.50 -2.87 7.48
CA HIS A 20 1.45 -1.41 7.64
C HIS A 20 1.33 -0.75 6.26
N PRO A 21 0.13 -0.72 5.66
CA PRO A 21 -0.01 -0.22 4.31
C PRO A 21 0.12 1.30 4.28
N GLY A 22 1.01 1.78 3.41
CA GLY A 22 0.95 3.16 2.92
C GLY A 22 -0.21 3.33 1.91
N PRO A 23 -0.48 4.57 1.47
CA PRO A 23 -1.49 4.84 0.43
C PRO A 23 -1.21 4.11 -0.91
N ILE A 24 0.07 3.92 -1.22
CA ILE A 24 0.53 3.06 -2.32
C ILE A 24 1.06 1.77 -1.70
N ASN A 25 0.33 0.67 -1.88
CA ASN A 25 0.62 -0.63 -1.26
C ASN A 25 0.35 -1.79 -2.25
N CYS A 26 0.37 -3.04 -1.75
CA CYS A 26 0.15 -4.24 -2.56
C CYS A 26 -1.23 -4.34 -3.22
N THR A 27 -2.25 -3.64 -2.72
CA THR A 27 -3.60 -3.63 -3.29
C THR A 27 -3.79 -2.52 -4.34
N THR A 28 -2.92 -1.50 -4.31
CA THR A 28 -2.95 -0.36 -5.24
C THR A 28 -2.70 -0.85 -6.66
N PHE A 29 -3.48 -0.35 -7.62
CA PHE A 29 -3.28 -0.72 -9.01
C PHE A 29 -2.00 -0.07 -9.57
N PRO A 30 -1.19 -0.77 -10.40
CA PRO A 30 0.05 -0.20 -10.94
C PRO A 30 -0.15 1.14 -11.64
N ALA A 31 -1.24 1.32 -12.40
CA ALA A 31 -1.53 2.60 -13.05
C ALA A 31 -1.72 3.75 -12.06
N THR A 32 -2.25 3.50 -10.86
CA THR A 32 -2.41 4.53 -9.83
C THR A 32 -1.06 5.07 -9.36
N LYS A 33 -0.03 4.22 -9.32
CA LYS A 33 1.34 4.66 -8.98
C LYS A 33 1.88 5.60 -10.07
N PHE A 34 1.80 5.21 -11.34
CA PHE A 34 2.25 6.05 -12.45
C PHE A 34 1.55 7.42 -12.48
N ILE A 35 0.25 7.46 -12.21
CA ILE A 35 -0.51 8.72 -12.14
C ILE A 35 -0.12 9.56 -10.92
N ALA A 36 0.17 8.93 -9.78
CA ALA A 36 0.56 9.64 -8.56
C ALA A 36 1.98 10.24 -8.68
N ASP A 37 2.84 9.63 -9.48
CA ASP A 37 4.23 10.04 -9.67
C ASP A 37 4.38 11.16 -10.73
N ASP A 38 3.38 11.37 -11.60
CA ASP A 38 3.40 12.37 -12.69
C ASP A 38 2.46 13.56 -12.41
N PRO A 39 2.99 14.74 -12.01
CA PRO A 39 2.21 15.95 -11.81
C PRO A 39 1.52 16.50 -13.06
N ALA A 40 2.03 16.20 -14.26
CA ALA A 40 1.45 16.66 -15.51
C ALA A 40 0.25 15.79 -15.95
N HIS A 41 0.05 14.62 -15.33
CA HIS A 41 -1.05 13.74 -15.65
C HIS A 41 -2.39 14.40 -15.27
N PRO A 42 -3.42 14.40 -16.15
CA PRO A 42 -4.69 15.10 -15.90
C PRO A 42 -5.43 14.61 -14.64
N LEU A 43 -5.17 13.38 -14.20
CA LEU A 43 -5.76 12.78 -13.00
C LEU A 43 -4.88 12.88 -11.73
N TYR A 44 -3.75 13.59 -11.78
CA TYR A 44 -2.81 13.70 -10.67
C TYR A 44 -3.48 14.22 -9.38
N LEU A 45 -4.10 15.42 -9.45
CA LEU A 45 -4.73 16.05 -8.29
C LEU A 45 -5.82 15.17 -7.66
N LYS A 46 -6.63 14.50 -8.49
CA LYS A 46 -7.67 13.57 -8.03
C LYS A 46 -7.06 12.36 -7.33
N THR A 47 -5.95 11.84 -7.87
CA THR A 47 -5.25 10.69 -7.30
C THR A 47 -4.59 11.05 -5.97
N GLN A 48 -3.92 12.20 -5.87
CA GLN A 48 -3.33 12.68 -4.63
C GLN A 48 -4.36 12.85 -3.52
N ARG A 49 -5.52 13.46 -3.82
CA ARG A 49 -6.63 13.59 -2.86
C ARG A 49 -7.12 12.22 -2.38
N ARG A 50 -7.24 11.24 -3.27
CA ARG A 50 -7.65 9.88 -2.90
C ARG A 50 -6.59 9.18 -2.02
N LEU A 51 -5.31 9.37 -2.30
CA LEU A 51 -4.22 8.83 -1.49
C LEU A 51 -4.17 9.47 -0.10
N ALA A 52 -4.50 10.76 0.01
CA ALA A 52 -4.59 11.46 1.29
C ALA A 52 -5.76 10.97 2.17
N LEU A 53 -6.85 10.49 1.55
CA LEU A 53 -8.02 9.92 2.24
C LEU A 53 -7.84 8.44 2.62
N PHE A 54 -6.66 7.86 2.40
CA PHE A 54 -6.41 6.46 2.71
C PHE A 54 -6.41 6.20 4.23
N ASP A 55 -7.37 5.41 4.69
CA ASP A 55 -7.44 4.97 6.09
C ASP A 55 -6.44 3.83 6.36
N ARG A 56 -5.43 4.08 7.19
CA ARG A 56 -4.40 3.09 7.54
C ARG A 56 -4.89 2.03 8.53
N ASN A 57 -5.94 2.33 9.28
CA ASN A 57 -6.46 1.45 10.33
C ASN A 57 -7.48 0.45 9.78
N ALA A 58 -8.04 0.73 8.60
CA ALA A 58 -8.90 -0.20 7.90
C ALA A 58 -8.12 -1.35 7.25
N PHE A 59 -8.79 -2.46 7.04
CA PHE A 59 -8.28 -3.56 6.22
C PHE A 59 -8.64 -3.32 4.75
N HIS A 60 -7.63 -3.28 3.90
CA HIS A 60 -7.79 -3.17 2.46
C HIS A 60 -7.50 -4.52 1.84
N PHE A 61 -8.39 -5.01 0.99
CA PHE A 61 -8.08 -6.21 0.22
C PHE A 61 -8.47 -6.06 -1.24
N ARG A 62 -7.80 -6.85 -2.08
CA ARG A 62 -8.10 -6.91 -3.49
C ARG A 62 -7.91 -8.32 -4.00
N VAL A 63 -8.86 -8.79 -4.81
CA VAL A 63 -8.69 -10.02 -5.58
C VAL A 63 -8.23 -9.67 -6.99
N HIS A 64 -7.13 -10.29 -7.42
CA HIS A 64 -6.58 -10.18 -8.74
C HIS A 64 -6.76 -11.50 -9.49
N CYS A 65 -7.36 -11.39 -10.67
CA CYS A 65 -7.61 -12.48 -11.60
C CYS A 65 -6.68 -12.29 -12.81
N PRO A 66 -5.68 -13.15 -13.03
CA PRO A 66 -4.81 -13.05 -14.20
C PRO A 66 -5.58 -13.26 -15.51
N PHE A 67 -5.04 -12.71 -16.59
CA PHE A 67 -5.58 -12.86 -17.94
C PHE A 67 -5.52 -14.32 -18.44
N ASP A 68 -4.58 -15.09 -17.91
CA ASP A 68 -4.29 -16.49 -18.29
C ASP A 68 -5.44 -17.45 -17.99
N ILE A 69 -6.36 -17.10 -17.06
CA ILE A 69 -7.51 -17.94 -16.71
C ILE A 69 -8.49 -18.06 -17.88
N SER A 70 -8.77 -16.96 -18.58
CA SER A 70 -9.65 -16.96 -19.75
C SER A 70 -9.45 -15.68 -20.53
N LYS A 71 -9.46 -15.74 -21.85
CA LYS A 71 -9.43 -14.55 -22.71
C LYS A 71 -10.71 -13.71 -22.60
N LYS A 72 -11.84 -14.33 -22.23
CA LYS A 72 -13.13 -13.63 -22.07
C LYS A 72 -13.19 -12.87 -20.74
N ALA A 73 -13.35 -11.54 -20.81
CA ALA A 73 -13.42 -10.68 -19.64
C ALA A 73 -14.59 -11.02 -18.70
N VAL A 74 -15.74 -11.41 -19.26
CA VAL A 74 -16.92 -11.82 -18.50
C VAL A 74 -16.60 -12.99 -17.56
N ILE A 75 -15.91 -14.02 -18.08
CA ILE A 75 -15.51 -15.20 -17.29
C ILE A 75 -14.57 -14.79 -16.15
N ARG A 76 -13.53 -14.00 -16.45
CA ARG A 76 -12.59 -13.51 -15.43
C ARG A 76 -13.29 -12.69 -14.33
N ASN A 77 -14.21 -11.81 -14.71
CA ASN A 77 -14.97 -10.99 -13.76
C ASN A 77 -15.89 -11.84 -12.89
N THR A 78 -16.52 -12.87 -13.45
CA THR A 78 -17.34 -13.82 -12.70
C THR A 78 -16.47 -14.58 -11.68
N VAL A 79 -15.33 -15.13 -12.11
CA VAL A 79 -14.39 -15.82 -11.20
C VAL A 79 -13.93 -14.88 -10.10
N LYS A 80 -13.46 -13.68 -10.45
CA LYS A 80 -13.05 -12.65 -9.48
C LYS A 80 -14.15 -12.37 -8.46
N LYS A 81 -15.38 -12.12 -8.90
CA LYS A 81 -16.53 -11.89 -8.01
C LYS A 81 -16.84 -13.09 -7.11
N THR A 82 -16.69 -14.32 -7.61
CA THR A 82 -16.90 -15.54 -6.82
C THR A 82 -15.89 -15.62 -5.68
N PHE A 83 -14.61 -15.38 -5.97
CA PHE A 83 -13.55 -15.35 -4.95
C PHE A 83 -13.73 -14.19 -3.97
N GLU A 84 -14.04 -12.98 -4.45
CA GLU A 84 -14.32 -11.82 -3.58
C GLU A 84 -15.48 -12.08 -2.62
N LYS A 85 -16.60 -12.63 -3.12
CA LYS A 85 -17.75 -12.98 -2.28
C LYS A 85 -17.41 -14.06 -1.27
N ALA A 86 -16.65 -15.08 -1.66
CA ALA A 86 -16.23 -16.14 -0.74
C ALA A 86 -15.31 -15.59 0.35
N PHE A 87 -14.38 -14.70 0.01
CA PHE A 87 -13.47 -14.06 0.95
C PHE A 87 -14.22 -13.18 1.96
N VAL A 88 -15.14 -12.33 1.49
CA VAL A 88 -15.98 -11.50 2.37
C VAL A 88 -16.82 -12.36 3.33
N ARG A 89 -17.42 -13.45 2.83
CA ARG A 89 -18.20 -14.36 3.68
C ARG A 89 -17.38 -15.00 4.79
N GLU A 90 -16.13 -15.38 4.51
CA GLU A 90 -15.26 -15.97 5.52
C GLU A 90 -14.73 -14.91 6.51
N LEU A 91 -14.51 -13.66 6.07
CA LEU A 91 -14.25 -12.53 6.99
C LEU A 91 -15.43 -12.31 7.95
N GLU A 92 -16.65 -12.24 7.42
CA GLU A 92 -17.88 -12.05 8.21
C GLU A 92 -18.14 -13.22 9.15
N ARG A 93 -17.78 -14.44 8.74
CA ARG A 93 -17.82 -15.64 9.58
C ARG A 93 -16.84 -15.53 10.74
N GLY A 94 -15.64 -14.98 10.50
CA GLY A 94 -14.64 -14.66 11.52
C GLY A 94 -14.99 -13.46 12.42
N GLY A 95 -16.10 -12.77 12.15
CA GLY A 95 -16.57 -11.63 12.94
C GLY A 95 -16.04 -10.27 12.47
N TRP A 96 -15.46 -10.19 11.28
CA TRP A 96 -14.99 -8.93 10.69
C TRP A 96 -15.86 -8.48 9.53
N ALA A 97 -16.07 -7.17 9.44
CA ALA A 97 -16.61 -6.51 8.27
C ALA A 97 -15.59 -6.58 7.10
N PRO A 98 -16.01 -6.31 5.86
CA PRO A 98 -15.10 -6.22 4.71
C PRO A 98 -13.94 -5.24 4.93
N ASP A 99 -14.19 -4.15 5.64
CA ASP A 99 -13.20 -3.12 6.00
C ASP A 99 -12.34 -3.50 7.22
N GLY A 100 -12.54 -4.71 7.75
CA GLY A 100 -11.82 -5.25 8.89
C GLY A 100 -12.38 -4.88 10.27
N LYS A 101 -13.32 -3.94 10.36
CA LYS A 101 -13.94 -3.58 11.64
C LYS A 101 -14.66 -4.77 12.28
N VAL A 102 -14.66 -4.84 13.60
CA VAL A 102 -15.38 -5.88 14.34
C VAL A 102 -16.89 -5.71 14.13
N LEU A 103 -17.57 -6.79 13.71
CA LEU A 103 -19.02 -6.81 13.62
C LEU A 103 -19.63 -6.92 15.01
N LYS A 104 -20.57 -6.02 15.34
CA LYS A 104 -21.28 -6.03 16.62
C LYS A 104 -22.05 -7.34 16.80
N GLY A 105 -21.87 -8.00 17.96
CA GLY A 105 -22.63 -9.21 18.33
C GLY A 105 -22.02 -10.54 17.91
N LYS A 106 -20.82 -10.55 17.31
CA LYS A 106 -19.99 -11.75 17.21
C LYS A 106 -18.75 -11.58 18.06
N ASP A 107 -18.28 -12.66 18.67
CA ASP A 107 -16.95 -12.75 19.26
C ASP A 107 -15.91 -12.63 18.15
N ALA A 108 -15.66 -11.41 17.65
CA ALA A 108 -14.47 -11.17 16.84
C ALA A 108 -13.29 -11.64 17.67
N ARG A 109 -12.33 -12.32 17.03
CA ARG A 109 -11.05 -12.69 17.66
C ARG A 109 -10.34 -11.39 18.10
N LYS A 110 -10.71 -10.93 19.31
CA LYS A 110 -10.30 -9.82 20.19
C LYS A 110 -10.05 -8.42 19.61
N ASP A 111 -9.72 -8.25 18.33
CA ASP A 111 -9.35 -6.93 17.75
C ASP A 111 -9.81 -6.75 16.29
N GLY A 112 -9.69 -5.53 15.76
CA GLY A 112 -10.02 -5.17 14.37
C GLY A 112 -8.96 -5.55 13.32
N LEU A 113 -9.46 -5.94 12.14
CA LEU A 113 -8.83 -5.93 10.80
C LEU A 113 -7.96 -4.75 10.39
N SER A 114 -6.63 -4.83 10.39
CA SER A 114 -5.82 -3.81 9.72
C SER A 114 -4.80 -4.44 8.79
N GLY A 115 -4.38 -3.68 7.77
CA GLY A 115 -3.41 -4.11 6.77
C GLY A 115 -3.94 -4.05 5.34
N ALA A 116 -3.08 -4.38 4.37
CA ALA A 116 -3.46 -4.55 2.98
C ALA A 116 -3.15 -5.98 2.50
N CYS A 117 -4.10 -6.62 1.81
CA CYS A 117 -3.97 -7.98 1.30
C CYS A 117 -4.32 -8.08 -0.19
N LEU A 118 -3.35 -8.48 -1.00
CA LEU A 118 -3.59 -8.83 -2.40
C LEU A 118 -3.75 -10.35 -2.52
N VAL A 119 -4.93 -10.80 -2.90
CA VAL A 119 -5.21 -12.21 -3.22
C VAL A 119 -5.04 -12.39 -4.72
N ASN A 120 -4.10 -13.23 -5.13
CA ASN A 120 -3.86 -13.58 -6.52
C ASN A 120 -4.36 -14.99 -6.81
N ILE A 121 -5.27 -15.10 -7.78
CA ILE A 121 -5.73 -16.39 -8.27
C ILE A 121 -4.62 -17.02 -9.12
N VAL A 122 -4.42 -18.33 -8.98
CA VAL A 122 -3.37 -19.06 -9.71
C VAL A 122 -3.64 -19.02 -11.22
N LYS A 123 -2.56 -19.03 -12.01
CA LYS A 123 -2.60 -19.00 -13.49
C LYS A 123 -2.98 -20.34 -14.13
N ASP A 124 -3.69 -21.20 -13.42
CA ASP A 124 -4.16 -22.51 -13.90
C ASP A 124 -5.65 -22.42 -14.21
N SER A 125 -5.96 -22.20 -15.50
CA SER A 125 -7.32 -21.98 -15.98
C SER A 125 -8.25 -23.17 -15.72
N LYS A 126 -7.80 -24.40 -16.01
CA LYS A 126 -8.61 -25.61 -15.86
C LYS A 126 -9.03 -25.78 -14.42
N ARG A 127 -8.07 -25.66 -13.51
CA ARG A 127 -8.28 -25.87 -12.10
C ARG A 127 -9.16 -24.80 -11.45
N VAL A 128 -8.96 -23.54 -11.81
CA VAL A 128 -9.75 -22.42 -11.28
C VAL A 128 -11.19 -22.47 -11.79
N LEU A 129 -11.41 -22.83 -13.06
CA LEU A 129 -12.75 -22.88 -13.65
C LEU A 129 -13.54 -24.13 -13.25
N GLN A 130 -12.87 -25.22 -12.92
CA GLN A 130 -13.49 -26.47 -12.44
C GLN A 130 -13.65 -26.52 -10.92
N ALA A 131 -13.07 -25.57 -10.18
CA ALA A 131 -13.16 -25.53 -8.72
C ALA A 131 -14.62 -25.41 -8.27
N SER A 132 -15.03 -26.25 -7.31
CA SER A 132 -16.34 -26.14 -6.69
C SER A 132 -16.43 -24.88 -5.81
N ARG A 133 -17.66 -24.46 -5.48
CA ARG A 133 -17.86 -23.34 -4.54
C ARG A 133 -17.27 -23.66 -3.17
N GLU A 134 -17.34 -24.92 -2.76
CA GLU A 134 -16.80 -25.44 -1.51
C GLU A 134 -15.28 -25.38 -1.48
N ASP A 135 -14.61 -25.66 -2.61
CA ASP A 135 -13.15 -25.56 -2.72
C ASP A 135 -12.68 -24.11 -2.63
N VAL A 136 -13.36 -23.21 -3.36
CA VAL A 136 -13.06 -21.76 -3.29
C VAL A 136 -13.27 -21.25 -1.86
N ARG A 137 -14.37 -21.65 -1.22
CA ARG A 137 -14.67 -21.28 0.17
C ARG A 137 -13.61 -21.78 1.13
N ARG A 138 -13.19 -23.05 1.01
CA ARG A 138 -12.14 -23.66 1.84
C ARG A 138 -10.82 -22.93 1.69
N GLU A 139 -10.45 -22.56 0.46
CA GLU A 139 -9.22 -21.82 0.21
C GLU A 139 -9.29 -20.41 0.80
N MET A 140 -10.40 -19.70 0.63
CA MET A 140 -10.56 -18.37 1.23
C MET A 140 -10.55 -18.42 2.76
N ALA A 141 -11.17 -19.44 3.37
CA ALA A 141 -11.14 -19.65 4.81
C ALA A 141 -9.69 -19.82 5.30
N ARG A 142 -8.89 -20.66 4.61
CA ARG A 142 -7.46 -20.84 4.90
C ARG A 142 -6.71 -19.50 4.87
N LEU A 143 -6.94 -18.70 3.83
CA LEU A 143 -6.29 -17.39 3.70
C LEU A 143 -6.72 -16.42 4.82
N VAL A 144 -8.00 -16.39 5.19
CA VAL A 144 -8.49 -15.54 6.29
C VAL A 144 -7.88 -15.96 7.62
N ASP A 145 -7.78 -17.26 7.90
CA ASP A 145 -7.13 -17.76 9.11
C ASP A 145 -5.63 -17.41 9.12
N GLU A 146 -4.91 -17.60 8.00
CA GLU A 146 -3.50 -17.21 7.87
C GLU A 146 -3.30 -15.69 8.11
N ILE A 147 -4.20 -14.86 7.57
CA ILE A 147 -4.19 -13.40 7.78
C ILE A 147 -4.45 -13.06 9.25
N ALA A 148 -5.43 -13.72 9.87
CA ALA A 148 -5.79 -13.50 11.27
C ALA A 148 -4.67 -13.94 12.23
N GLU A 149 -3.95 -15.02 11.92
CA GLU A 149 -2.79 -15.47 12.70
C GLU A 149 -1.60 -14.52 12.56
N ARG A 150 -1.27 -14.09 11.33
CA ARG A 150 -0.16 -13.16 11.06
C ARG A 150 -0.39 -11.76 11.61
N ARG A 151 -1.62 -11.47 12.02
CA ARG A 151 -2.04 -10.22 12.65
C ARG A 151 -1.40 -9.97 14.02
N VAL A 152 -0.84 -10.99 14.66
CA VAL A 152 -0.36 -10.90 16.05
C VAL A 152 1.04 -10.28 16.20
N GLN A 153 1.78 -10.04 15.11
CA GLN A 153 3.23 -9.78 15.23
C GLN A 153 3.69 -8.34 15.00
N TRP A 154 2.83 -7.34 15.22
CA TRP A 154 3.30 -5.95 15.25
C TRP A 154 2.48 -5.07 16.19
N GLN A 155 2.96 -4.95 17.42
CA GLN A 155 2.81 -3.69 18.14
C GLN A 155 3.88 -2.75 17.56
N PRO A 156 3.55 -1.51 17.15
CA PRO A 156 4.58 -0.50 17.02
C PRO A 156 5.32 -0.49 18.36
N ARG A 157 6.64 -0.70 18.37
CA ARG A 157 7.40 -0.42 19.60
C ARG A 157 6.97 0.98 20.01
N PRO A 158 6.47 1.19 21.25
CA PRO A 158 6.36 2.56 21.73
C PRO A 158 7.74 3.16 21.50
N VAL A 159 7.80 4.26 20.77
CA VAL A 159 8.99 5.10 20.74
C VAL A 159 9.12 5.54 22.19
N ALA A 160 9.83 4.73 22.98
CA ALA A 160 10.15 5.06 24.35
C ALA A 160 10.78 6.44 24.25
N GLU A 161 10.17 7.38 24.97
CA GLU A 161 10.57 8.77 25.09
C GLU A 161 12.06 8.82 25.46
N SER A 162 12.94 8.82 24.46
CA SER A 162 14.38 8.98 24.66
C SER A 162 14.75 10.46 24.75
N TRP A 163 13.90 11.24 25.43
CA TRP A 163 14.11 12.65 25.73
C TRP A 163 13.67 12.99 27.15
N THR A 164 13.95 12.11 28.12
CA THR A 164 13.94 12.53 29.53
C THR A 164 15.11 11.92 30.28
N SER A 165 15.92 12.82 30.85
CA SER A 165 16.98 12.63 31.85
C SER A 165 18.40 12.28 31.39
N THR A 166 19.09 13.25 30.77
CA THR A 166 20.52 13.40 31.06
C THR A 166 20.66 14.23 32.34
N GLY A 167 20.67 13.51 33.46
CA GLY A 167 21.40 13.80 34.71
C GLY A 167 21.43 15.22 35.25
N GLN A 168 20.68 15.44 36.33
CA GLN A 168 21.20 16.18 37.48
C GLN A 168 22.60 15.65 37.86
N ARG A 169 23.60 16.53 37.87
CA ARG A 169 24.74 16.44 38.80
C ARG A 169 24.85 17.75 39.55
N GLN A 170 24.53 17.70 40.83
CA GLN A 170 24.92 18.69 41.84
C GLN A 170 26.39 18.51 42.22
N GLY A 171 27.00 19.62 42.69
CA GLY A 171 28.27 19.70 43.42
C GLY A 171 29.22 20.74 42.80
N GLU A 172 29.15 22.03 43.18
CA GLU A 172 30.03 22.69 44.18
C GLU A 172 31.52 22.70 43.80
N GLN A 173 32.31 23.78 43.80
CA GLN A 173 32.29 25.08 44.51
C GLN A 173 33.28 26.08 43.85
N ARG A 174 33.05 27.38 44.14
CA ARG A 174 34.03 28.49 44.35
C ARG A 174 34.76 29.15 43.16
N GLY A 175 34.47 30.45 43.00
CA GLY A 175 35.49 31.51 43.19
C GLY A 175 35.73 32.50 42.05
N GLY A 176 35.46 33.79 42.30
CA GLY A 176 36.01 34.95 41.57
C GLY A 176 35.09 35.54 40.49
N ARG A 177 34.37 36.65 40.74
CA ARG A 177 34.77 38.05 40.43
C ARG A 177 35.24 38.17 38.96
N THR A 178 34.55 38.87 38.04
CA THR A 178 34.51 40.35 37.96
C THR A 178 33.46 40.78 36.92
N ARG A 179 32.76 41.90 37.16
CA ARG A 179 31.97 42.65 36.17
C ARG A 179 32.89 43.30 35.14
N LEU A 180 32.51 43.39 33.86
CA LEU A 180 32.81 44.53 32.95
C LEU A 180 32.15 44.34 31.55
N GLY A 181 31.51 45.40 31.05
CA GLY A 181 31.30 45.79 29.63
C GLY A 181 30.51 44.83 28.75
N GLN A 182 29.33 45.16 28.21
CA GLN A 182 29.03 46.20 27.21
C GLN A 182 29.79 46.01 25.88
N GLU A 183 28.98 45.87 24.82
CA GLU A 183 29.20 46.27 23.42
C GLU A 183 29.81 45.32 22.38
N GLU A 184 29.13 45.36 21.21
CA GLU A 184 29.53 44.99 19.85
C GLU A 184 29.70 43.48 19.52
N SER A 185 29.23 42.95 18.40
CA SER A 185 29.07 43.55 17.09
C SER A 185 28.10 42.71 16.25
N ALA A 186 27.06 43.35 15.70
CA ALA A 186 26.29 42.83 14.59
C ALA A 186 27.07 43.10 13.29
N LYS A 187 27.44 42.05 12.55
CA LYS A 187 27.87 42.13 11.14
C LYS A 187 27.01 41.14 10.36
N MET A 188 25.94 41.59 9.72
CA MET A 188 25.91 42.27 8.42
C MET A 188 26.34 41.34 7.28
N TYR A 189 25.35 40.72 6.63
CA TYR A 189 25.42 40.32 5.22
C TYR A 189 24.14 40.80 4.55
N LYS A 190 24.18 42.04 4.04
CA LYS A 190 23.40 42.45 2.88
C LYS A 190 24.32 42.30 1.68
N ILE A 191 23.97 41.40 0.75
CA ILE A 191 24.37 41.56 -0.64
C ILE A 191 23.10 41.51 -1.48
N HIS A 192 22.80 42.66 -2.08
CA HIS A 192 21.83 42.84 -3.15
C HIS A 192 22.54 42.76 -4.50
N SER A 193 21.71 42.69 -5.55
CA SER A 193 21.98 42.73 -6.99
C SER A 193 22.30 41.34 -7.59
N GLY A 194 21.53 40.80 -8.54
CA GLY A 194 20.76 41.45 -9.59
C GLY A 194 21.62 41.58 -10.84
N ARG A 195 21.62 40.56 -11.70
CA ARG A 195 21.94 40.70 -13.13
C ARG A 195 21.06 39.78 -13.97
N ARG A 196 20.44 40.42 -14.97
CA ARG A 196 19.73 39.86 -16.13
C ARG A 196 20.58 40.18 -17.37
N LEU A 197 20.18 39.63 -18.53
CA LEU A 197 20.80 39.67 -19.87
C LEU A 197 21.99 38.73 -20.03
N SER A 198 22.19 38.03 -21.15
CA SER A 198 21.45 37.78 -22.40
C SER A 198 22.28 36.71 -23.15
N ASP A 199 21.75 36.19 -24.26
CA ASP A 199 22.49 35.46 -25.31
C ASP A 199 22.79 33.98 -25.07
N VAL A 200 21.84 33.11 -25.45
CA VAL A 200 22.04 32.09 -26.49
C VAL A 200 20.70 31.88 -27.24
N LYS A 201 20.56 32.57 -28.37
CA LYS A 201 19.79 32.18 -29.57
C LYS A 201 20.63 31.13 -30.34
N ASP A 202 20.19 30.14 -31.11
CA ASP A 202 18.98 29.85 -31.89
C ASP A 202 18.85 28.32 -32.04
N GLY A 203 17.66 27.80 -32.33
CA GLY A 203 17.50 26.37 -32.68
C GLY A 203 16.08 25.79 -32.59
N VAL A 204 15.12 26.45 -33.22
CA VAL A 204 13.78 25.94 -33.60
C VAL A 204 13.94 24.57 -34.30
N GLN A 205 13.15 23.52 -34.06
CA GLN A 205 11.81 23.34 -34.66
C GLN A 205 11.08 22.11 -34.12
N ALA A 206 9.77 22.27 -33.94
CA ALA A 206 8.79 21.24 -33.63
C ALA A 206 8.55 20.27 -34.80
N GLY A 207 8.04 19.08 -34.52
CA GLY A 207 7.50 18.20 -35.56
C GLY A 207 7.08 16.82 -35.07
N ASN A 208 5.78 16.67 -34.78
CA ASN A 208 5.05 15.40 -34.76
C ASN A 208 5.43 14.49 -35.94
N MET A 209 5.33 13.16 -35.77
CA MET A 209 4.22 12.37 -36.31
C MET A 209 4.50 10.86 -36.31
N VAL A 210 3.47 10.14 -35.86
CA VAL A 210 3.24 8.70 -35.95
C VAL A 210 3.43 8.17 -37.38
N ARG A 211 4.03 6.99 -37.53
CA ARG A 211 3.67 6.06 -38.61
C ARG A 211 3.48 4.63 -38.09
N PHE A 212 2.22 4.23 -38.11
CA PHE A 212 1.79 2.86 -38.35
C PHE A 212 2.33 2.39 -39.70
N VAL A 213 2.78 1.14 -39.79
CA VAL A 213 2.70 0.35 -41.02
C VAL A 213 2.10 -1.00 -40.64
N SER A 214 0.84 -1.15 -41.01
CA SER A 214 0.24 -2.45 -41.30
C SER A 214 0.79 -2.89 -42.66
N ASP A 215 1.14 -4.15 -42.82
CA ASP A 215 1.08 -4.79 -44.13
C ASP A 215 0.57 -6.22 -43.96
N ALA A 216 -0.51 -6.50 -44.70
CA ALA A 216 -1.16 -7.78 -44.82
C ALA A 216 -1.06 -8.22 -46.28
N GLY A 217 -0.37 -9.33 -46.54
CA GLY A 217 -0.47 -10.21 -47.72
C GLY A 217 -0.15 -9.57 -49.08
N PRO A 218 -0.20 -10.32 -50.20
CA PRO A 218 -0.74 -11.69 -50.36
C PRO A 218 0.18 -12.67 -51.13
N SER A 219 -0.29 -13.93 -51.22
CA SER A 219 -0.07 -15.01 -52.23
C SER A 219 0.33 -16.33 -51.59
#